data_AF-A0A661H6B4-F1
#
_entry.id   AF-A0A661H6B4-F1
#
_cell.length_a   1.000
_cell.length_b   1.000
_cell.length_c   1.000
_cell.angle_alpha   90.00
_cell.angle_beta   90.00
_cell.angle_gamma   90.00
#
_symmetry.space_group_name_H-M   'P 1'
#
loop_
_entity.id
_entity.type
_entity.pdbx_description
1 polymer ?
#
loop_
_entity_poly.entity_id
_entity_poly.type
_entity_poly.pdbx_seq_one_letter_code
_entity_poly.pdbx_strand_id
1 'polypeptide(L)' 'ETLKAYVSETGKIVPSRITGTKARYQRQLATAVKRARFLSLLPYTDSHQ' A
#
# COMPACT_ATOMS: atom_id res chain seq x y z
N GLU A 1 -2.67 6.43 -8.72
CA GLU A 1 -4.00 6.55 -8.10
C GLU A 1 -4.51 5.29 -7.41
N THR A 2 -4.69 4.15 -8.09
CA THR A 2 -5.31 2.94 -7.49
C THR A 2 -4.63 2.42 -6.21
N LEU A 3 -3.29 2.38 -6.15
CA LEU A 3 -2.57 1.88 -4.96
C LEU A 3 -2.68 2.80 -3.74
N LYS A 4 -2.91 4.11 -3.91
CA LYS A 4 -3.07 5.05 -2.78
C LYS A 4 -4.29 4.71 -1.92
N ALA A 5 -5.37 4.22 -2.52
CA ALA A 5 -6.58 3.81 -1.82
C ALA A 5 -6.39 2.61 -0.86
N TYR A 6 -5.29 1.87 -1.01
CA TYR A 6 -4.97 0.70 -0.18
C TYR A 6 -3.82 0.97 0.82
N VAL A 7 -3.47 2.23 1.01
CA VAL A 7 -2.47 2.68 1.98
C VAL A 7 -3.13 3.69 2.93
N SER A 8 -2.85 3.58 4.22
CA SER A 8 -3.31 4.55 5.23
C SER A 8 -2.60 5.90 5.07
N GLU A 9 -3.12 6.92 5.74
CA GLU A 9 -2.49 8.24 5.80
C GLU A 9 -1.04 8.16 6.34
N THR A 10 -0.79 7.26 7.29
CA THR A 10 0.54 6.96 7.85
C THR A 10 1.46 6.15 6.93
N GLY A 11 1.04 5.84 5.71
CA GLY A 11 1.84 5.05 4.77
C GLY A 11 1.83 3.54 5.04
N LYS A 12 0.94 2.98 5.86
CA LYS A 12 0.85 1.52 6.09
C LYS A 12 -0.12 0.86 5.11
N ILE A 13 0.15 -0.38 4.68
CA ILE A 13 -0.78 -1.11 3.80
C ILE A 13 -2.03 -1.49 4.60
N VAL A 14 -3.21 -1.16 4.08
CA VAL A 14 -4.49 -1.46 4.74
C VAL A 14 -4.73 -2.98 4.72
N PRO A 15 -5.11 -3.61 5.85
CA PRO A 15 -5.38 -5.05 5.90
C PRO A 15 -6.53 -5.49 4.98
N SER A 16 -6.48 -6.73 4.49
CA SER A 16 -7.53 -7.31 3.63
C SER A 16 -8.91 -7.36 4.31
N ARG A 17 -8.96 -7.52 5.64
CA ARG A 17 -10.21 -7.51 6.40
C ARG A 17 -10.96 -6.17 6.34
N ILE A 18 -10.26 -5.07 6.05
CA ILE A 18 -10.85 -3.73 5.92
C ILE A 18 -11.18 -3.44 4.46
N THR A 19 -10.29 -3.82 3.54
CA THR A 19 -10.45 -3.54 2.10
C THR A 19 -11.33 -4.56 1.37
N GLY A 20 -11.66 -5.69 2.01
CA GLY A 20 -12.44 -6.78 1.41
C GLY A 20 -11.70 -7.55 0.30
N THR A 21 -10.40 -7.36 0.14
CA THR A 21 -9.62 -8.00 -0.93
C THR A 21 -9.35 -9.47 -0.65
N LYS A 22 -9.41 -10.32 -1.70
CA LYS A 22 -9.04 -11.74 -1.59
C LYS A 22 -7.55 -11.88 -1.25
N ALA A 23 -7.19 -12.93 -0.52
CA ALA A 23 -5.81 -13.18 -0.08
C ALA A 23 -4.77 -13.17 -1.23
N ARG A 24 -5.14 -13.69 -2.41
CA ARG A 24 -4.29 -13.65 -3.60
C ARG A 24 -3.97 -12.21 -4.01
N TYR A 25 -4.98 -11.35 -4.08
CA TYR A 25 -4.82 -9.96 -4.50
C TYR A 25 -4.13 -9.13 -3.43
N GLN A 26 -4.36 -9.38 -2.15
CA GLN A 26 -3.64 -8.69 -1.07
C GLN A 26 -2.13 -8.94 -1.14
N ARG A 27 -1.69 -10.17 -1.49
CA ARG A 27 -0.27 -10.48 -1.70
C ARG A 27 0.32 -9.70 -2.89
N GLN A 28 -0.41 -9.67 -4.01
CA GLN A 28 0.01 -8.92 -5.20
C GLN A 28 0.08 -7.41 -4.91
N LEU A 29 -0.93 -6.87 -4.23
CA LEU A 29 -1.00 -5.48 -3.79
C LEU A 29 0.20 -5.13 -2.90
N ALA A 30 0.51 -5.97 -1.90
CA ALA A 30 1.64 -5.71 -1.02
C ALA A 30 2.98 -5.64 -1.78
N THR A 31 3.20 -6.53 -2.75
CA THR A 31 4.38 -6.48 -3.62
C THR A 31 4.41 -5.21 -4.47
N ALA A 32 3.28 -4.83 -5.06
CA ALA A 32 3.17 -3.61 -5.88
C ALA A 32 3.45 -2.34 -5.05
N VAL A 33 2.87 -2.23 -3.85
CA VAL A 33 3.11 -1.09 -2.94
C VAL A 33 4.59 -1.01 -2.55
N LYS A 34 5.23 -2.13 -2.22
CA LYS A 34 6.67 -2.13 -1.88
C LYS A 34 7.54 -1.65 -3.05
N ARG A 35 7.24 -2.07 -4.28
CA ARG A 35 7.95 -1.60 -5.49
C ARG A 35 7.71 -0.11 -5.73
N ALA A 36 6.47 0.36 -5.61
CA ALA A 36 6.14 1.77 -5.76
C ALA A 36 6.87 2.67 -4.74
N ARG A 37 7.05 2.19 -3.50
CA ARG A 37 7.84 2.90 -2.48
C ARG A 37 9.32 3.03 -2.86
N PHE A 38 9.90 1.97 -3.40
CA PHE A 38 11.30 2.00 -3.87
C PHE A 38 11.50 3.00 -5.02
N LEU A 39 10.46 3.23 -5.82
CA LEU A 39 10.46 4.20 -6.92
C LEU A 39 10.00 5.61 -6.51
N SER A 40 9.84 5.88 -5.21
CA SER A 40 9.35 7.17 -4.68
C SER A 40 7.94 7.58 -5.17
N LEU A 41 7.14 6.61 -5.64
CA LEU A 41 5.75 6.85 -6.05
C LEU A 41 4.77 6.85 -4.87
N LEU A 42 5.17 6.25 -3.75
CA LEU A 42 4.43 6.20 -2.49
C LEU A 42 5.42 6.38 -1.32
N PRO A 43 5.06 7.11 -0.27
CA PRO A 43 5.91 7.24 0.91
C PRO A 43 5.88 5.98 1.79
N TYR A 44 6.95 5.77 2.57
CA TYR A 44 6.99 4.73 3.61
C TYR A 44 6.25 5.14 4.89
N THR A 45 6.22 6.43 5.18
CA THR A 45 5.64 7.06 6.38
C THR A 45 5.13 8.44 6.01
N ASP A 46 4.16 8.94 6.76
CA ASP A 46 3.72 10.33 6.82
C ASP A 46 4.84 11.35 7.13
N SER A 47 5.91 10.92 7.81
CA SER A 47 7.06 11.77 8.16
C SER A 47 8.23 11.64 7.18
N HIS A 48 7.98 11.26 5.93
CA HIS A 48 9.04 11.10 4.93
C HIS A 48 9.58 12.47 4.50
N GLN A 49 10.84 12.76 4.85
CA GLN A 49 11.59 13.93 4.39
C GLN A 49 12.58 13.54 3.29
#